data_AF-A0A068Y3N0-F1
#
_entry.id   AF-A0A068Y3N0-F1
#
_cell.length_a   1.000
_cell.length_b   1.000
_cell.length_c   1.000
_cell.angle_alpha   90.00
_cell.angle_beta   90.00
_cell.angle_gamma   90.00
#
_symmetry.space_group_name_H-M   'P 1'
#
loop_
_entity.id
_entity.type
_entity.pdbx_description
1 polymer ?
#
loop_
_entity_poly.entity_id
_entity_poly.type
_entity_poly.pdbx_seq_one_letter_code
_entity_poly.pdbx_strand_id
1 'polypeptide(L)'
;MPNYIYNYANTKDNEHLFYRIKMASFTGYYIGSFNAGLVYLPALLTGRNVYGIGIKAVRILALGLSAGVAHAVASYASAKLLNKEHSPFNHAIGGAAAGFLVRYKAPLASQMNMVLCFAALSAIGKFCEMVRPQFANQSIGRCRGCVPNAYISLNHRYMNKKWREEEEELEKFL
;
A
#
# COMPACT_ATOMS: atom_id res chain seq x y z
N MET A 1 5.59 9.53 -9.85
CA MET A 1 4.31 8.94 -9.35
C MET A 1 4.13 9.33 -7.89
N PRO A 2 2.90 9.56 -7.38
CA PRO A 2 2.70 9.76 -5.94
C PRO A 2 3.22 8.52 -5.22
N ASN A 3 3.89 8.69 -4.07
CA ASN A 3 4.21 7.52 -3.27
C ASN A 3 2.95 7.10 -2.48
N TYR A 4 2.16 6.22 -3.10
CA TYR A 4 0.90 5.74 -2.55
C TYR A 4 1.08 5.07 -1.18
N ILE A 5 2.16 4.32 -0.97
CA ILE A 5 2.46 3.64 0.30
C ILE A 5 2.72 4.64 1.41
N TYR A 6 3.59 5.62 1.15
CA TYR A 6 3.92 6.67 2.11
C TYR A 6 2.71 7.54 2.43
N ASN A 7 1.95 7.95 1.41
CA ASN A 7 0.77 8.79 1.58
C ASN A 7 -0.30 8.05 2.40
N TYR A 8 -0.50 6.75 2.12
CA TYR A 8 -1.37 5.90 2.92
C TYR A 8 -0.90 5.79 4.38
N ALA A 9 0.38 5.49 4.61
CA ALA A 9 0.91 5.24 5.95
C ALA A 9 1.00 6.50 6.83
N ASN A 10 1.22 7.68 6.25
CA ASN A 10 1.23 8.96 6.97
C ASN A 10 -0.16 9.56 7.17
N THR A 11 -1.17 9.12 6.43
CA THR A 11 -2.55 9.55 6.68
C THR A 11 -3.01 9.00 8.02
N LYS A 12 -3.72 9.81 8.81
CA LYS A 12 -4.35 9.35 10.05
C LYS A 12 -5.28 8.18 9.79
N ASP A 13 -5.22 7.18 10.65
CA ASP A 13 -5.89 5.91 10.50
C ASP A 13 -7.41 6.02 10.67
N ASN A 14 -7.88 6.99 11.46
CA ASN A 14 -9.28 7.23 11.79
C ASN A 14 -9.96 8.36 10.98
N GLU A 15 -9.29 8.88 9.94
CA GLU A 15 -9.77 9.96 9.08
C GLU A 15 -9.64 9.60 7.59
N HIS A 16 -10.31 10.37 6.72
CA HIS A 16 -10.16 10.33 5.25
C HIS A 16 -10.27 8.94 4.61
N LEU A 17 -11.35 8.20 4.91
CA LEU A 17 -11.54 6.82 4.45
C LEU A 17 -11.36 6.64 2.94
N PHE A 18 -12.00 7.47 2.11
CA PHE A 18 -11.93 7.34 0.65
C PHE A 18 -10.53 7.57 0.10
N TYR A 19 -9.85 8.62 0.55
CA TYR A 19 -8.44 8.86 0.25
C TYR A 19 -7.55 7.67 0.65
N ARG A 20 -7.75 7.09 1.85
CA ARG A 20 -7.00 5.91 2.30
C ARG A 20 -7.26 4.69 1.42
N ILE A 21 -8.52 4.43 1.07
CA ILE A 21 -8.90 3.36 0.14
C ILE A 21 -8.20 3.56 -1.20
N LYS A 22 -8.23 4.78 -1.75
CA LYS A 22 -7.56 5.12 -3.01
C LYS A 22 -6.06 4.79 -2.95
N MET A 23 -5.35 5.30 -1.94
CA MET A 23 -3.91 5.11 -1.81
C MET A 23 -3.53 3.63 -1.60
N ALA A 24 -4.28 2.89 -0.77
CA ALA A 24 -4.06 1.47 -0.56
C ALA A 24 -4.38 0.64 -1.82
N SER A 25 -5.44 0.99 -2.54
CA SER A 25 -5.84 0.32 -3.79
C SER A 25 -4.77 0.50 -4.86
N PHE A 26 -4.23 1.70 -5.05
CA PHE A 26 -3.14 1.93 -6.00
C PHE A 26 -1.83 1.24 -5.60
N THR A 27 -1.56 1.13 -4.30
CA THR A 27 -0.46 0.31 -3.79
C THR A 27 -0.66 -1.17 -4.17
N GLY A 28 -1.84 -1.70 -3.88
CA GLY A 28 -2.22 -3.08 -4.22
C GLY A 28 -2.20 -3.34 -5.72
N TYR A 29 -2.62 -2.37 -6.54
CA TYR A 29 -2.54 -2.41 -8.00
C TYR A 29 -1.10 -2.49 -8.49
N TYR A 30 -0.18 -1.72 -7.93
CA TYR A 30 1.23 -1.75 -8.32
C TYR A 30 1.86 -3.13 -8.06
N ILE A 31 1.62 -3.67 -6.87
CA ILE A 31 2.10 -5.02 -6.50
C ILE A 31 1.43 -6.10 -7.36
N GLY A 32 0.10 -5.98 -7.57
CA GLY A 32 -0.66 -6.86 -8.44
C GLY A 32 -0.15 -6.84 -9.88
N SER A 33 0.21 -5.67 -10.41
CA SER A 33 0.75 -5.48 -11.75
C SER A 33 2.09 -6.17 -11.92
N PHE A 34 2.97 -6.05 -10.94
CA PHE A 34 4.25 -6.75 -10.96
C PHE A 34 4.05 -8.27 -10.99
N ASN A 35 3.22 -8.82 -10.09
CA ASN A 35 2.93 -10.26 -10.05
C ASN A 35 2.21 -10.77 -11.31
N ALA A 36 1.28 -9.98 -11.86
CA ALA A 36 0.61 -10.28 -13.11
C ALA A 36 1.61 -10.31 -14.27
N GLY A 37 2.56 -9.37 -14.31
CA GLY A 37 3.66 -9.33 -15.27
C GLY A 37 4.54 -10.59 -15.20
N LEU A 38 4.95 -11.01 -13.99
CA LEU A 38 5.73 -12.24 -13.81
C LEU A 38 5.01 -13.49 -14.32
N VAL A 39 3.68 -13.54 -14.21
CA VAL A 39 2.88 -14.67 -14.68
C VAL A 39 2.62 -14.61 -16.18
N TYR A 40 2.36 -13.42 -16.73
CA TYR A 40 1.92 -13.25 -18.11
C TYR A 40 3.07 -13.14 -19.12
N LEU A 41 4.19 -12.51 -18.73
CA LEU A 41 5.33 -12.29 -19.63
C LEU A 41 5.87 -13.59 -20.25
N PRO A 42 6.04 -14.72 -19.51
CA PRO A 42 6.47 -15.96 -20.13
C PRO A 42 5.47 -16.50 -21.17
N ALA A 43 4.16 -16.33 -20.93
CA ALA A 43 3.13 -16.77 -21.88
C ALA A 43 3.16 -15.92 -23.16
N LEU A 44 3.37 -14.61 -23.04
CA LEU A 44 3.56 -13.70 -24.17
C LEU A 44 4.78 -14.09 -25.01
N LEU A 45 5.94 -14.28 -24.36
CA LEU A 45 7.20 -14.58 -25.05
C LEU A 45 7.19 -15.95 -25.75
N THR A 46 6.47 -16.92 -25.19
CA THR A 46 6.39 -18.28 -25.75
C THR A 46 5.22 -18.48 -26.71
N GLY A 47 4.27 -17.53 -26.77
CA GLY A 47 3.02 -17.66 -27.51
C GLY A 47 2.06 -18.73 -26.97
N ARG A 48 2.38 -19.37 -25.83
CA ARG A 48 1.61 -20.49 -25.29
C ARG A 48 0.54 -20.01 -24.32
N ASN A 49 -0.71 -20.40 -24.57
CA ASN A 49 -1.85 -20.16 -23.69
C ASN A 49 -2.01 -18.69 -23.26
N VAL A 50 -1.73 -17.75 -24.18
CA VAL A 50 -1.73 -16.30 -23.90
C VAL A 50 -3.07 -15.87 -23.28
N TYR A 51 -4.20 -16.25 -23.88
CA TYR A 51 -5.52 -15.87 -23.37
C TYR A 51 -5.81 -16.40 -21.96
N GLY A 52 -5.56 -17.69 -21.70
CA GLY A 52 -5.83 -18.29 -20.39
C GLY A 52 -4.96 -17.68 -19.28
N ILE A 53 -3.68 -17.41 -19.58
CA ILE A 53 -2.77 -16.76 -18.64
C ILE A 53 -3.11 -15.26 -18.50
N GLY A 54 -3.58 -14.59 -19.55
CA GLY A 54 -4.07 -13.21 -19.50
C GLY A 54 -5.24 -13.05 -18.53
N ILE A 55 -6.23 -13.95 -18.58
CA ILE A 55 -7.34 -13.96 -17.59
C ILE A 55 -6.81 -14.14 -16.16
N LYS A 56 -5.81 -15.01 -15.98
CA LYS A 56 -5.17 -15.20 -14.67
C LYS A 56 -4.45 -13.92 -14.20
N ALA A 57 -3.77 -13.22 -15.09
CA ALA A 57 -3.10 -11.95 -14.80
C ALA A 57 -4.10 -10.86 -14.37
N VAL A 58 -5.23 -10.74 -15.05
CA VAL A 58 -6.32 -9.82 -14.66
C VAL A 58 -6.88 -10.17 -13.28
N ARG A 59 -7.04 -11.46 -12.95
CA ARG A 59 -7.47 -11.89 -11.61
C ARG A 59 -6.45 -11.50 -10.53
N ILE A 60 -5.15 -11.61 -10.81
CA ILE A 60 -4.09 -11.19 -9.89
C ILE A 60 -4.15 -9.68 -9.65
N LEU A 61 -4.34 -8.88 -10.71
CA LEU A 61 -4.53 -7.43 -10.61
C LEU A 61 -5.73 -7.07 -9.73
N ALA A 62 -6.89 -7.66 -10.01
CA ALA A 62 -8.12 -7.42 -9.26
C ALA A 62 -7.98 -7.82 -7.78
N LEU A 63 -7.26 -8.91 -7.50
CA LEU A 63 -6.98 -9.35 -6.14
C LEU A 63 -6.08 -8.35 -5.39
N GLY A 64 -5.05 -7.81 -6.05
CA GLY A 64 -4.17 -6.78 -5.48
C GLY A 64 -4.94 -5.51 -5.10
N LEU A 65 -5.75 -4.99 -6.01
CA LEU A 65 -6.66 -3.85 -5.75
C LEU A 65 -7.56 -4.11 -4.54
N SER A 66 -8.26 -5.24 -4.55
CA SER A 66 -9.24 -5.59 -3.51
C SER A 66 -8.58 -5.80 -2.14
N ALA A 67 -7.36 -6.35 -2.11
CA ALA A 67 -6.58 -6.49 -0.89
C ALA A 67 -6.21 -5.11 -0.30
N GLY A 68 -5.87 -4.14 -1.15
CA GLY A 68 -5.65 -2.76 -0.74
C GLY A 68 -6.91 -2.13 -0.11
N VAL A 69 -8.08 -2.30 -0.75
CA VAL A 69 -9.37 -1.84 -0.21
C VAL A 69 -9.65 -2.47 1.16
N ALA A 70 -9.58 -3.81 1.25
CA ALA A 70 -9.84 -4.55 2.49
C ALA A 70 -8.92 -4.08 3.62
N HIS A 71 -7.64 -3.87 3.31
CA HIS A 71 -6.66 -3.35 4.26
C HIS A 71 -7.05 -1.95 4.79
N ALA A 72 -7.36 -1.02 3.89
CA ALA A 72 -7.71 0.36 4.24
C ALA A 72 -8.98 0.42 5.08
N VAL A 73 -10.03 -0.30 4.69
CA VAL A 73 -11.32 -0.32 5.40
C VAL A 73 -11.16 -0.91 6.80
N ALA A 74 -10.50 -2.07 6.93
CA ALA A 74 -10.36 -2.73 8.21
C ALA A 74 -9.45 -1.96 9.18
N SER A 75 -8.34 -1.38 8.68
CA SER A 75 -7.49 -0.52 9.50
C SER A 75 -8.18 0.79 9.90
N TYR A 76 -9.01 1.38 9.02
CA TYR A 76 -9.80 2.56 9.35
C TYR A 76 -10.88 2.26 10.40
N ALA A 77 -11.66 1.19 10.20
CA ALA A 77 -12.74 0.84 11.11
C ALA A 77 -12.19 0.56 12.52
N SER A 78 -11.12 -0.22 12.64
CA SER A 78 -10.46 -0.47 13.92
C SER A 78 -9.88 0.80 14.55
N ALA A 79 -9.28 1.69 13.75
CA ALA A 79 -8.79 2.98 14.22
C ALA A 79 -9.90 3.92 14.71
N LYS A 80 -11.05 3.93 14.01
CA LYS A 80 -12.22 4.71 14.39
C LYS A 80 -12.82 4.21 15.70
N LEU A 81 -12.94 2.88 15.85
CA LEU A 81 -13.45 2.24 17.06
C LEU A 81 -12.57 2.49 18.28
N LEU A 82 -11.24 2.46 18.11
CA LEU A 82 -10.27 2.65 19.19
C LEU A 82 -9.88 4.11 19.41
N ASN A 83 -10.41 5.03 18.61
CA ASN A 83 -10.04 6.45 18.57
C ASN A 83 -8.51 6.68 18.53
N LYS A 84 -7.83 5.96 17.62
CA LYS A 84 -6.37 6.06 17.44
C LYS A 84 -6.03 6.61 16.07
N GLU A 85 -5.27 7.70 16.04
CA GLU A 85 -4.82 8.32 14.80
C GLU A 85 -3.71 7.53 14.09
N HIS A 86 -2.80 6.90 14.84
CA HIS A 86 -1.75 6.05 14.30
C HIS A 86 -1.55 4.83 15.18
N SER A 87 -1.64 3.63 14.59
CA SER A 87 -1.46 2.39 15.36
C SER A 87 -0.99 1.22 14.51
N PRO A 88 0.14 0.58 14.87
CA PRO A 88 0.57 -0.68 14.28
C PRO A 88 -0.49 -1.78 14.42
N PHE A 89 -1.26 -1.77 15.50
CA PHE A 89 -2.32 -2.76 15.74
C PHE A 89 -3.47 -2.65 14.72
N ASN A 90 -3.90 -1.43 14.39
CA ASN A 90 -4.96 -1.22 13.39
C ASN A 90 -4.49 -1.63 12.00
N HIS A 91 -3.21 -1.39 11.69
CA HIS A 91 -2.59 -1.89 10.46
C HIS A 91 -2.44 -3.41 10.46
N ALA A 92 -2.17 -4.05 11.61
CA ALA A 92 -2.19 -5.50 11.74
C ALA A 92 -3.58 -6.08 11.38
N ILE A 93 -4.66 -5.45 11.86
CA ILE A 93 -6.04 -5.81 11.49
C ILE A 93 -6.27 -5.64 9.98
N GLY A 94 -5.79 -4.53 9.41
CA GLY A 94 -5.80 -4.32 7.95
C GLY A 94 -5.07 -5.43 7.18
N GLY A 95 -3.87 -5.79 7.64
CA GLY A 95 -3.06 -6.86 7.10
C GLY A 95 -3.77 -8.22 7.17
N ALA A 96 -4.39 -8.53 8.30
CA ALA A 96 -5.17 -9.74 8.49
C ALA A 96 -6.34 -9.83 7.48
N ALA A 97 -7.10 -8.75 7.31
CA ALA A 97 -8.21 -8.69 6.36
C ALA A 97 -7.75 -8.91 4.91
N ALA A 98 -6.65 -8.26 4.50
CA ALA A 98 -6.05 -8.45 3.19
C ALA A 98 -5.53 -9.89 2.99
N GLY A 99 -4.83 -10.44 3.99
CA GLY A 99 -4.29 -11.81 3.96
C GLY A 99 -5.39 -12.87 3.85
N PHE A 100 -6.51 -12.66 4.57
CA PHE A 100 -7.70 -13.50 4.47
C PHE A 100 -8.26 -13.47 3.04
N LEU A 101 -8.42 -12.29 2.46
CA LEU A 101 -8.95 -12.12 1.10
C LEU A 101 -8.05 -12.81 0.06
N VAL A 102 -6.73 -12.62 0.15
CA VAL A 102 -5.76 -13.22 -0.80
C VAL A 102 -5.85 -14.76 -0.81
N ARG A 103 -6.21 -15.38 0.31
CA ARG A 103 -6.30 -16.84 0.46
C ARG A 103 -7.71 -17.32 0.83
N TYR A 104 -8.77 -16.59 0.48
CA TYR A 104 -10.13 -16.88 0.98
C TYR A 104 -10.67 -18.27 0.60
N LYS A 105 -10.16 -18.86 -0.50
CA LYS A 105 -10.50 -20.23 -0.96
C LYS A 105 -9.46 -21.29 -0.61
N ALA A 106 -8.39 -20.92 0.09
CA ALA A 106 -7.34 -21.87 0.46
C ALA A 106 -7.74 -22.67 1.70
N PRO A 107 -7.11 -23.84 1.94
CA PRO A 107 -7.26 -24.55 3.20
C PRO A 107 -6.87 -23.66 4.41
N LEU A 108 -7.51 -23.89 5.55
CA LEU A 108 -7.40 -23.06 6.76
C LEU A 108 -5.94 -22.77 7.15
N ALA A 109 -5.07 -23.78 7.15
CA ALA A 109 -3.66 -23.59 7.51
C ALA A 109 -2.92 -22.61 6.58
N SER A 110 -3.10 -22.74 5.26
CA SER A 110 -2.51 -21.82 4.28
C SER A 110 -3.08 -20.42 4.40
N GLN A 111 -4.37 -20.32 4.68
CA GLN A 111 -5.06 -19.05 4.90
C GLN A 111 -4.54 -18.34 6.15
N MET A 112 -4.45 -19.04 7.28
CA MET A 112 -3.97 -18.50 8.56
C MET A 112 -2.51 -18.05 8.47
N ASN A 113 -1.65 -18.81 7.80
CA ASN A 113 -0.27 -18.39 7.55
C ASN A 113 -0.20 -17.05 6.79
N MET A 114 -1.06 -16.87 5.79
CA MET A 114 -1.11 -15.61 5.04
C MET A 114 -1.65 -14.46 5.89
N VAL A 115 -2.71 -14.69 6.66
CA VAL A 115 -3.29 -13.72 7.60
C VAL A 115 -2.24 -13.25 8.59
N LEU A 116 -1.53 -14.16 9.26
CA LEU A 116 -0.50 -13.84 10.23
C LEU A 116 0.68 -13.10 9.60
N CYS A 117 1.14 -13.55 8.44
CA CYS A 117 2.22 -12.91 7.70
C CYS A 117 1.88 -11.45 7.35
N PHE A 118 0.69 -11.23 6.76
CA PHE A 118 0.29 -9.88 6.35
C PHE A 118 -0.01 -8.98 7.56
N ALA A 119 -0.60 -9.52 8.63
CA ALA A 119 -0.79 -8.79 9.87
C ALA A 119 0.55 -8.31 10.46
N ALA A 120 1.54 -9.21 10.56
CA ALA A 120 2.86 -8.89 11.07
C ALA A 120 3.59 -7.86 10.20
N LEU A 121 3.65 -8.07 8.87
CA LEU A 121 4.30 -7.15 7.94
C LEU A 121 3.65 -5.77 7.94
N SER A 122 2.33 -5.70 8.04
CA SER A 122 1.61 -4.42 8.08
C SER A 122 1.87 -3.67 9.38
N ALA A 123 1.87 -4.37 10.52
CA ALA A 123 2.22 -3.79 11.82
C ALA A 123 3.65 -3.23 11.81
N ILE A 124 4.62 -4.01 11.31
CA ILE A 124 6.02 -3.60 11.19
C ILE A 124 6.14 -2.38 10.28
N GLY A 125 5.49 -2.41 9.10
CA GLY A 125 5.50 -1.29 8.17
C GLY A 125 4.99 0.01 8.80
N LYS A 126 3.85 -0.04 9.51
CA LYS A 126 3.32 1.12 10.22
C LYS A 126 4.25 1.60 11.33
N PHE A 127 4.84 0.69 12.10
CA PHE A 127 5.81 1.02 13.14
C PHE A 127 7.03 1.75 12.55
N CYS A 128 7.62 1.24 11.47
CA CYS A 128 8.73 1.88 10.78
C CYS A 128 8.38 3.29 10.30
N GLU A 129 7.18 3.49 9.74
CA GLU A 129 6.72 4.81 9.28
C GLU A 129 6.50 5.79 10.43
N MET A 130 6.06 5.31 11.60
CA MET A 130 5.93 6.14 12.81
C MET A 130 7.28 6.56 13.40
N VAL A 131 8.29 5.68 13.30
CA VAL A 131 9.63 5.95 13.86
C VAL A 131 10.52 6.72 12.89
N ARG A 132 10.37 6.56 11.58
CA ARG A 132 11.21 7.20 10.54
C ARG A 132 11.40 8.73 10.74
N PRO A 133 10.38 9.54 11.09
CA PRO A 133 10.57 10.97 11.35
C PRO A 133 11.55 11.28 12.49
N GLN A 134 11.66 10.38 13.49
CA GLN A 134 12.55 10.55 14.64
C GLN A 134 14.03 10.42 14.24
N PHE A 135 14.33 9.60 13.22
CA PHE A 135 15.69 9.43 12.67
C PHE A 135 16.02 10.42 11.55
N ALA A 136 15.02 10.95 10.83
CA ALA A 136 15.24 11.90 9.73
C ALA A 136 15.86 13.24 10.19
N ASN A 137 15.75 13.58 11.48
CA ASN A 137 16.34 14.79 12.07
C ASN A 137 17.70 14.53 12.76
N GLN A 138 18.21 13.30 12.76
CA GLN A 138 19.53 13.00 13.34
C GLN A 138 20.62 13.18 12.26
N SER A 139 21.24 14.37 12.28
CA SER A 139 22.45 14.75 11.53
C SER A 139 22.46 14.41 10.03
N ILE A 140 21.79 15.22 9.21
CA ILE A 140 22.18 15.34 7.81
C ILE A 140 23.50 16.11 7.78
N GLY A 141 24.63 15.40 7.74
CA GLY A 141 25.93 15.98 7.47
C GLY A 141 25.87 16.79 6.17
N ARG A 142 26.10 18.11 6.26
CA ARG A 142 26.16 19.03 5.12
C ARG A 142 27.39 18.72 4.26
N CYS A 143 27.37 17.66 3.48
CA CYS A 143 28.35 17.45 2.42
C CYS A 143 28.03 18.42 1.27
N ARG A 144 28.70 19.57 1.26
CA ARG A 144 28.82 20.46 0.11
C ARG A 144 29.84 19.85 -0.86
N GLY A 145 29.40 19.41 -2.04
CA GLY A 145 30.26 18.99 -3.14
C GLY A 145 29.53 19.11 -4.47
N CYS A 146 30.26 19.46 -5.54
CA CYS A 146 29.77 19.79 -6.90
C CYS A 146 29.23 18.60 -7.70
N VAL A 147 28.56 17.67 -7.03
CA VAL A 147 27.82 16.56 -7.62
C VAL A 147 26.35 16.82 -7.31
N PRO A 148 25.40 16.71 -8.25
CA PRO A 148 23.99 16.85 -7.94
C PRO A 148 23.67 15.93 -6.77
N ASN A 149 23.41 16.56 -5.63
CA ASN A 149 23.24 15.97 -4.33
C ASN A 149 22.10 14.92 -4.41
N ALA A 150 22.16 13.83 -3.63
CA ALA A 150 21.18 12.73 -3.63
C ALA A 150 19.72 13.13 -3.30
N TYR A 151 19.47 14.44 -3.23
CA TYR A 151 18.20 15.14 -3.12
C TYR A 151 17.41 15.27 -4.43
N ILE A 152 17.98 14.94 -5.61
CA ILE A 152 17.23 15.05 -6.88
C ILE A 152 16.27 13.87 -7.10
N SER A 153 16.44 12.71 -6.44
CA SER A 153 15.50 11.58 -6.51
C SER A 153 14.64 11.39 -5.25
N LEU A 154 14.88 12.20 -4.20
CA LEU A 154 13.96 12.44 -3.08
C LEU A 154 12.81 13.37 -3.50
N ASN A 155 12.09 12.95 -4.55
CA ASN A 155 10.64 13.11 -4.70
C ASN A 155 10.04 14.46 -4.28
N HIS A 156 10.07 15.42 -5.19
CA HIS A 156 9.16 16.58 -5.23
C HIS A 156 7.66 16.25 -4.98
N ARG A 157 7.25 14.98 -4.96
CA ARG A 157 5.90 14.47 -4.65
C ARG A 157 5.63 14.11 -3.18
N TYR A 158 6.59 14.21 -2.27
CA TYR A 158 6.33 14.13 -0.83
C TYR A 158 5.91 15.48 -0.20
N MET A 159 5.89 16.58 -0.96
CA MET A 159 5.72 17.94 -0.42
C MET A 159 4.64 18.80 -1.10
N ASN A 160 3.68 18.24 -1.84
CA ASN A 160 2.45 19.01 -2.05
C ASN A 160 1.56 18.83 -0.81
N LYS A 161 1.69 19.76 0.15
CA LYS A 161 0.82 19.80 1.35
C LYS A 161 -0.66 19.81 0.98
N LYS A 162 -0.98 20.30 -0.21
CA LYS A 162 -2.33 20.38 -0.76
C LYS A 162 -2.74 19.16 -1.58
N TRP A 163 -1.90 18.13 -1.76
CA TRP A 163 -2.30 16.96 -2.59
C TRP A 163 -3.56 16.28 -2.07
N ARG A 164 -3.72 16.18 -0.74
CA ARG A 164 -4.95 15.67 -0.14
C ARG A 164 -6.13 16.61 -0.44
N GLU A 165 -5.94 17.92 -0.33
CA GLU A 165 -6.97 18.92 -0.62
C GLU A 165 -7.37 18.91 -2.10
N GLU A 166 -6.41 18.81 -3.02
CA GLU A 166 -6.63 18.68 -4.46
C GLU A 166 -7.37 17.38 -4.79
N GLU A 167 -7.03 16.26 -4.14
CA GLU A 167 -7.74 14.99 -4.31
C GLU A 167 -9.16 15.03 -3.72
N GLU A 168 -9.34 15.64 -2.54
CA GLU A 168 -10.65 15.84 -1.91
C GLU A 168 -11.52 16.84 -2.70
N GLU A 169 -10.93 17.83 -3.36
CA GLU A 169 -11.62 18.72 -4.29
C GLU A 169 -12.09 17.95 -5.53
N LEU A 170 -11.25 17.10 -6.11
CA LEU A 170 -11.63 16.23 -7.22
C LEU A 170 -12.76 15.26 -6.84
N GLU A 171 -12.77 14.75 -5.60
CA GLU A 171 -13.85 13.90 -5.08
C GLU A 171 -15.20 14.63 -4.94
N LYS A 172 -15.24 15.98 -4.90
CA LYS A 172 -16.49 16.77 -4.88
C LYS A 172 -17.15 16.93 -6.25
N PHE A 173 -16.43 16.63 -7.34
CA PHE A 173 -16.93 16.73 -8.71
C PHE A 173 -17.49 15.40 -9.26
N LEU A 174 -17.52 14.35 -8.42
CA LEU A 174 -18.14 13.05 -8.67
C LEU A 174 -19.45 12.93 -7.90
#